data_AF-A0A2V8WP10-F1
#
_entry.id   AF-A0A2V8WP10-F1
#
_cell.length_a   1.000
_cell.length_b   1.000
_cell.length_c   1.000
_cell.angle_alpha   90.00
_cell.angle_beta   90.00
_cell.angle_gamma   90.00
#
_symmetry.space_group_name_H-M   'P 1'
#
loop_
_entity.id
_entity.type
_entity.pdbx_description
1 polymer ?
#
loop_
_entity_poly.entity_id
_entity_poly.type
_entity_poly.pdbx_seq_one_letter_code
_entity_poly.pdbx_strand_id
1 'polypeptide(L)'
;MSVLAAVLGFGIPRIIASVPPQLINRPNKQYWLAPEHLAETMAFLNSYFAWFGCAVFLIITFDYAIQSNLHPDHRPDVSRMWYILAGFLVFMVVWLARMFARFGRLPEEDSTEAT
;
A
#
# COMPACT_ATOMS: atom_id res chain seq x y z
N MET A 1 -13.53 12.09 5.21
CA MET A 1 -12.92 10.76 5.43
C MET A 1 -12.73 9.96 4.14
N SER A 2 -13.75 9.82 3.28
CA SER A 2 -13.63 9.12 1.98
C SER A 2 -12.61 9.73 1.02
N VAL A 3 -12.42 11.05 1.08
CA VAL A 3 -11.39 11.77 0.31
C VAL A 3 -9.98 11.32 0.71
N LEU A 4 -9.72 11.04 1.99
CA LEU A 4 -8.41 10.58 2.46
C LEU A 4 -8.08 9.19 1.90
N ALA A 5 -9.06 8.27 1.91
CA ALA A 5 -8.87 6.94 1.33
C ALA A 5 -8.68 7.00 -0.20
N ALA A 6 -9.39 7.88 -0.90
CA ALA A 6 -9.18 8.09 -2.32
C ALA A 6 -7.79 8.67 -2.63
N VAL A 7 -7.32 9.62 -1.81
CA VAL A 7 -5.96 10.19 -1.94
C VAL A 7 -4.89 9.14 -1.64
N LEU A 8 -5.06 8.31 -0.60
CA LEU A 8 -4.11 7.24 -0.28
C LEU A 8 -4.12 6.11 -1.32
N GLY A 9 -5.29 5.73 -1.84
CA GLY A 9 -5.44 4.63 -2.79
C GLY A 9 -5.07 4.98 -4.22
N PHE A 10 -5.37 6.20 -4.67
CA PHE A 10 -5.22 6.61 -6.06
C PHE A 10 -4.29 7.83 -6.25
N GLY A 11 -4.16 8.68 -5.24
CA GLY A 11 -3.29 9.87 -5.28
C GLY A 11 -1.82 9.53 -5.06
N ILE A 12 -1.50 8.78 -4.01
CA ILE A 12 -0.13 8.31 -3.70
C ILE A 12 0.53 7.58 -4.88
N PRO A 13 -0.08 6.58 -5.53
CA PRO A 13 0.54 5.90 -6.69
C PRO A 13 0.77 6.86 -7.86
N ARG A 14 -0.11 7.85 -8.08
CA ARG A 14 0.06 8.86 -9.13
C ARG A 14 1.23 9.81 -8.84
N ILE A 15 1.41 10.18 -7.57
CA ILE A 15 2.54 10.99 -7.12
C ILE A 15 3.84 10.19 -7.28
N ILE A 16 3.87 8.94 -6.83
CA ILE A 16 5.04 8.05 -6.99
C ILE A 16 5.39 7.88 -8.48
N ALA A 17 4.40 7.77 -9.36
CA ALA A 17 4.61 7.68 -10.81
C ALA A 17 5.21 8.97 -11.41
N SER A 18 4.97 10.12 -10.78
CA SER A 18 5.50 11.42 -11.20
C SER A 18 6.86 11.78 -10.57
N VAL A 19 7.32 11.01 -9.58
CA VAL A 19 8.60 11.28 -8.91
C VAL A 19 9.74 10.71 -9.76
N PRO A 20 10.79 11.51 -10.06
CA PRO A 20 11.95 11.04 -10.78
C PRO A 20 12.54 9.79 -10.14
N PRO A 21 12.85 8.73 -10.93
CA PRO A 21 13.45 7.50 -10.46
C PRO A 21 14.51 7.78 -9.40
N GLN A 22 15.44 8.69 -9.69
CA GLN A 22 16.59 9.12 -8.89
C GLN A 22 16.31 9.41 -7.40
N LEU A 23 15.12 9.86 -7.04
CA LEU A 23 14.75 10.17 -5.64
C LEU A 23 14.26 8.96 -4.83
N ILE A 24 13.92 7.85 -5.49
CA ILE A 24 13.38 6.66 -4.83
C ILE A 24 14.52 5.69 -4.49
N ASN A 25 14.92 5.59 -3.22
CA ASN A 25 15.91 4.61 -2.78
C ASN A 25 15.25 3.22 -2.65
N ARG A 26 15.27 2.42 -3.72
CA ARG A 26 14.75 1.04 -3.75
C ARG A 26 15.86 0.06 -4.15
N PRO A 27 15.86 -1.17 -3.63
CA PRO A 27 16.72 -2.24 -4.15
C PRO A 27 16.49 -2.43 -5.66
N ASN A 28 17.56 -2.65 -6.42
CA ASN A 28 17.50 -2.99 -7.86
C ASN A 28 16.75 -1.96 -8.72
N LYS A 29 16.80 -0.70 -8.29
CA LYS A 29 16.11 0.42 -8.94
C LYS A 29 16.37 0.55 -10.43
N GLN A 30 17.60 0.27 -10.87
CA GLN A 30 17.97 0.33 -12.29
C GLN A 30 17.18 -0.66 -13.14
N TYR A 31 16.91 -1.87 -12.61
CA TYR A 31 16.11 -2.89 -13.28
C TYR A 31 14.62 -2.50 -13.32
N TRP A 32 14.03 -2.20 -12.16
CA TRP A 32 12.59 -1.92 -12.06
C TRP A 32 12.15 -0.59 -12.69
N LEU A 33 13.07 0.36 -12.85
CA LEU A 33 12.81 1.66 -13.48
C LEU A 33 13.42 1.76 -14.88
N ALA A 34 13.94 0.66 -15.42
CA ALA A 34 14.30 0.57 -16.82
C ALA A 34 13.04 0.74 -17.70
N PRO A 35 13.15 1.35 -18.90
CA PRO A 35 12.01 1.59 -19.77
C PRO A 35 11.20 0.32 -20.07
N GLU A 36 11.85 -0.85 -20.12
CA GLU A 36 11.23 -2.13 -20.41
C GLU A 36 10.30 -2.61 -19.28
N HIS A 37 10.65 -2.36 -18.01
CA HIS A 37 9.92 -2.85 -16.83
C HIS A 37 9.05 -1.76 -16.16
N LEU A 38 9.15 -0.52 -16.61
CA LEU A 38 8.46 0.63 -16.00
C LEU A 38 6.93 0.46 -16.10
N ALA A 39 6.40 0.06 -17.26
CA ALA A 39 4.97 -0.11 -17.46
C ALA A 39 4.38 -1.18 -16.53
N GLU A 40 5.06 -2.32 -16.40
CA GLU A 40 4.66 -3.40 -15.49
C GLU A 40 4.73 -2.95 -14.02
N THR A 41 5.81 -2.26 -13.66
CA THR A 41 6.00 -1.72 -12.31
C THR A 41 4.87 -0.75 -11.95
N MET A 42 4.49 0.14 -12.87
CA MET A 42 3.39 1.08 -12.65
C MET A 42 2.03 0.38 -12.54
N ALA A 43 1.75 -0.63 -13.38
CA ALA A 43 0.52 -1.40 -13.30
C ALA A 43 0.38 -2.15 -11.96
N PHE A 44 1.49 -2.73 -11.49
CA PHE A 44 1.54 -3.35 -10.16
C PHE A 44 1.29 -2.32 -9.06
N LEU A 45 2.04 -1.21 -9.03
CA LEU A 45 1.91 -0.19 -8.00
C LEU A 45 0.49 0.37 -7.96
N ASN A 46 -0.13 0.65 -9.11
CA ASN A 46 -1.48 1.18 -9.18
C ASN A 46 -2.49 0.20 -8.56
N SER A 47 -2.41 -1.09 -8.93
CA SER A 47 -3.28 -2.13 -8.36
C SER A 47 -3.03 -2.34 -6.87
N TYR A 48 -1.77 -2.32 -6.46
CA TYR A 48 -1.35 -2.50 -5.06
C TYR A 48 -1.85 -1.36 -4.18
N PHE A 49 -1.68 -0.11 -4.59
CA PHE A 49 -2.19 1.03 -3.82
C PHE A 49 -3.72 1.15 -3.87
N ALA A 50 -4.39 0.73 -4.96
CA ALA A 50 -5.85 0.68 -4.99
C ALA A 50 -6.41 -0.26 -3.91
N TRP A 51 -5.84 -1.46 -3.77
CA TRP A 51 -6.21 -2.40 -2.70
C TRP A 51 -5.93 -1.83 -1.30
N PHE A 52 -4.81 -1.13 -1.12
CA PHE A 52 -4.50 -0.43 0.12
C PHE A 52 -5.56 0.63 0.47
N GLY A 53 -5.96 1.45 -0.51
CA GLY A 53 -7.02 2.45 -0.35
C GLY A 53 -8.36 1.84 0.04
N CYS A 54 -8.75 0.72 -0.59
CA CYS A 54 -9.96 -0.03 -0.23
C CYS A 54 -9.90 -0.54 1.21
N ALA A 55 -8.78 -1.10 1.65
CA ALA A 55 -8.62 -1.58 3.03
C ALA A 55 -8.77 -0.43 4.05
N VAL A 56 -8.12 0.72 3.80
CA VAL A 56 -8.24 1.92 4.64
C VAL A 56 -9.68 2.43 4.66
N PHE A 57 -10.35 2.50 3.50
CA PHE A 57 -11.73 2.94 3.40
C PHE A 57 -12.68 2.06 4.22
N LEU A 58 -12.54 0.73 4.11
CA LEU A 58 -13.36 -0.22 4.84
C LEU A 58 -13.16 -0.06 6.35
N ILE A 59 -11.92 0.00 6.82
CA ILE A 59 -11.61 0.17 8.25
C ILE A 59 -12.28 1.43 8.80
N ILE A 60 -12.13 2.57 8.13
CA ILE A 60 -12.67 3.86 8.62
C ILE A 60 -14.21 3.87 8.56
N THR A 61 -14.79 3.41 7.45
CA THR A 61 -16.24 3.49 7.24
C THR A 61 -16.99 2.52 8.13
N PHE A 62 -16.49 1.29 8.29
CA PHE A 62 -17.08 0.31 9.19
C PHE A 62 -16.90 0.71 10.65
N ASP A 63 -15.73 1.20 11.06
CA ASP A 63 -15.55 1.67 12.43
C ASP A 63 -16.54 2.81 12.75
N TYR A 64 -16.63 3.80 11.88
CA TYR A 64 -17.59 4.91 12.05
C TYR A 64 -19.05 4.42 12.07
N ALA A 65 -19.43 3.53 11.14
CA ALA A 65 -20.78 2.98 11.08
C ALA A 65 -21.11 2.19 12.36
N ILE A 66 -20.20 1.31 12.81
CA ILE A 66 -20.39 0.51 14.03
C ILE A 66 -20.52 1.42 15.26
N GLN A 67 -19.70 2.46 15.38
CA GLN A 67 -19.79 3.41 16.50
C GLN A 67 -21.12 4.18 16.49
N SER A 68 -21.53 4.71 15.32
CA SER A 68 -22.78 5.45 15.19
C SER A 68 -24.02 4.61 15.47
N ASN A 69 -24.00 3.30 15.16
CA ASN A 69 -25.13 2.40 15.39
C ASN A 69 -25.18 1.85 16.82
N LEU A 70 -24.03 1.57 17.46
CA LEU A 70 -24.01 0.94 18.78
C LEU A 70 -24.17 1.93 19.94
N HIS A 71 -23.79 3.20 19.78
CA HIS A 71 -23.83 4.16 20.88
C HIS A 71 -24.36 5.53 20.41
N PRO A 72 -25.68 5.72 20.36
CA PRO A 72 -26.28 7.03 20.06
C PRO A 72 -25.91 8.10 21.10
N ASP A 73 -25.74 7.70 22.38
CA ASP A 73 -25.57 8.62 23.52
C ASP A 73 -24.25 8.43 24.31
N HIS A 74 -23.37 7.50 23.92
CA HIS A 74 -22.14 7.18 24.66
C HIS A 74 -20.89 7.22 23.77
N ARG A 75 -19.76 7.63 24.36
CA ARG A 75 -18.47 7.72 23.65
C ARG A 75 -17.92 6.32 23.34
N PRO A 76 -17.30 6.11 22.17
CA PRO A 76 -16.72 4.83 21.78
C PRO A 76 -15.63 4.39 22.77
N ASP A 77 -15.61 3.09 23.08
CA ASP A 77 -14.61 2.49 23.96
C ASP A 77 -13.19 2.61 23.36
N VAL A 78 -12.28 3.20 24.15
CA VAL A 78 -10.86 3.39 23.81
C VAL A 78 -10.17 2.07 23.49
N SER A 79 -10.60 0.95 24.09
CA SER A 79 -10.02 -0.38 23.82
C SER A 79 -10.17 -0.78 22.33
N ARG A 80 -11.32 -0.47 21.71
CA ARG A 80 -11.61 -0.76 20.30
C ARG A 80 -10.70 0.02 19.35
N MET A 81 -10.40 1.27 19.67
CA MET A 81 -9.44 2.09 18.91
C MET A 81 -8.07 1.42 18.87
N TRP A 82 -7.60 0.89 20.00
CA TRP A 82 -6.31 0.19 20.06
C TRP A 82 -6.29 -1.10 19.23
N TYR A 83 -7.39 -1.87 19.20
CA TYR A 83 -7.47 -3.06 18.33
C TYR A 83 -7.45 -2.70 16.85
N ILE A 84 -8.17 -1.67 16.44
CA ILE A 84 -8.17 -1.19 15.04
C ILE A 84 -6.78 -0.66 14.66
N LEU A 85 -6.16 0.12 15.54
CA LEU A 85 -4.82 0.64 15.34
C LEU A 85 -3.80 -0.51 15.23
N ALA A 86 -3.84 -1.49 16.14
CA ALA A 86 -2.97 -2.65 16.10
C ALA A 86 -3.16 -3.45 14.80
N GLY A 87 -4.40 -3.71 14.39
CA GLY A 87 -4.72 -4.39 13.13
C GLY A 87 -4.20 -3.61 11.91
N PHE A 88 -4.36 -2.29 11.90
CA PHE A 88 -3.84 -1.44 10.84
C PHE A 88 -2.31 -1.43 10.79
N LEU A 89 -1.63 -1.42 11.95
CA LEU A 89 -0.17 -1.49 12.02
C LEU A 89 0.36 -2.83 11.53
N VAL A 90 -0.27 -3.96 11.92
CA VAL A 90 0.09 -5.29 11.41
C VAL A 90 -0.11 -5.35 9.89
N PHE A 91 -1.26 -4.86 9.41
CA PHE A 91 -1.53 -4.74 7.98
C PHE A 91 -0.44 -3.93 7.27
N MET A 92 -0.06 -2.77 7.81
CA MET A 92 1.01 -1.92 7.27
C MET A 92 2.36 -2.65 7.18
N VAL A 93 2.76 -3.35 8.24
CA VAL A 93 4.01 -4.12 8.27
C VAL A 93 4.00 -5.20 7.19
N VAL A 94 2.93 -5.99 7.11
CA VAL A 94 2.79 -7.05 6.10
C VAL A 94 2.77 -6.45 4.69
N TRP A 95 2.06 -5.34 4.49
CA TRP A 95 1.92 -4.67 3.20
C TRP A 95 3.26 -4.14 2.69
N LEU A 96 4.03 -3.49 3.56
CA LEU A 96 5.38 -3.00 3.23
C LEU A 96 6.34 -4.18 3.01
N ALA A 97 6.34 -5.18 3.88
CA ALA A 97 7.20 -6.35 3.73
C ALA A 97 6.97 -7.06 2.39
N ARG A 98 5.71 -7.25 1.98
CA ARG A 98 5.36 -7.83 0.68
C ARG A 98 5.80 -6.95 -0.49
N MET A 99 5.69 -5.63 -0.36
CA MET A 99 6.18 -4.68 -1.36
C MET A 99 7.71 -4.77 -1.52
N PHE A 100 8.45 -4.71 -0.41
CA PHE A 100 9.91 -4.82 -0.43
C PHE A 100 10.39 -6.19 -0.90
N ALA A 101 9.72 -7.27 -0.51
CA ALA A 101 10.06 -8.62 -0.96
C ALA A 101 9.90 -8.78 -2.48
N ARG A 102 8.89 -8.15 -3.10
CA ARG A 102 8.72 -8.19 -4.56
C ARG A 102 9.85 -7.47 -5.28
N PHE A 103 10.18 -6.24 -4.86
CA PHE A 103 11.22 -5.45 -5.54
C PHE A 103 12.65 -5.89 -5.16
N GLY A 104 12.82 -6.65 -4.07
CA GLY A 104 14.11 -7.18 -3.63
C GLY A 104 14.58 -8.43 -4.39
N ARG A 105 13.68 -9.15 -5.07
CA ARG A 105 14.03 -10.33 -5.87
C ARG A 105 14.23 -9.91 -7.33
N LEU A 106 15.45 -10.03 -7.89
CA LEU A 106 15.61 -10.00 -9.35
C LEU A 106 15.08 -11.33 -9.93
N PRO A 107 14.43 -11.33 -11.10
CA PRO A 107 14.19 -12.56 -11.84
C PRO A 107 15.54 -13.25 -12.14
N GLU A 108 15.66 -14.53 -11.81
CA GLU A 108 16.81 -15.37 -12.20
C GLU A 108 16.77 -15.60 -13.72
N GLU A 109 17.26 -14.63 -14.49
CA GLU A 109 17.49 -14.73 -15.93
C GLU A 109 18.91 -14.24 -16.23
N ASP A 110 19.94 -14.89 -15.65
CA ASP A 110 21.31 -14.80 -16.19
C ASP A 110 22.30 -15.89 -15.68
N SER A 111 21.82 -16.98 -15.06
CA SER A 111 22.69 -18.06 -14.57
C SER A 111 22.61 -19.35 -15.40
N THR A 112 21.79 -19.39 -16.46
CA THR A 112 21.55 -20.60 -17.26
C THR A 112 22.14 -20.54 -18.67
N GLU A 113 22.68 -19.40 -19.13
CA GLU A 113 23.36 -19.32 -20.45
C GLU A 113 24.89 -19.53 -20.39
N ALA A 114 25.47 -19.88 -19.24
CA ALA A 114 26.92 -19.98 -19.04
C ALA A 114 27.45 -21.39 -18.68
N THR A 115 26.72 -22.47 -19.02
CA THR A 115 27.22 -23.86 -18.88
C THR A 115 26.89 -24.72 -20.09
#